data_AF-A0A8I2ZGL6-F1
#
_entry.id   AF-A0A8I2ZGL6-F1
#
_cell.length_a   1.000
_cell.length_b   1.000
_cell.length_c   1.000
_cell.angle_alpha   90.00
_cell.angle_beta   90.00
_cell.angle_gamma   90.00
#
_symmetry.space_group_name_H-M   'P 1'
#
loop_
_entity.id
_entity.type
_entity.pdbx_description
1 polymer ?
#
loop_
_entity_poly.entity_id
_entity_poly.type
_entity_poly.pdbx_seq_one_letter_code
_entity_poly.pdbx_strand_id
1 'polypeptide(L)'
;MEANSPSPDAPSSELPPLRLSTDEQQVLTLYDQLRDLELKVALLKAQTAYIPDTAPAAETSLEEAQSAASAAKATYLLRNTITDAVLTANPILQAVHSSTRATPIESDLLPSVRARDAASATLARNATSLRDTLDALAATRAEALAAGRRNAELAQEVLRLAEEAARRRGGGSGPKGSGGEDDETRRETQLLRAGLKASRQKWKVMKGTASAIVVGSGVDWVGDEGLRWMVLDPEGEEM
;
A
#
# COMPACT_ATOMS: atom_id res chain seq x y z
N MET A 1 22.44 -10.39 30.22
CA MET A 1 22.04 -11.80 30.11
C MET A 1 20.70 -11.95 30.79
N GLU A 2 19.62 -11.81 30.03
CA GLU A 2 18.31 -12.31 30.41
C GLU A 2 17.72 -12.90 29.13
N ALA A 3 17.53 -14.22 29.17
CA ALA A 3 17.08 -15.01 28.05
C ALA A 3 15.58 -14.79 27.86
N ASN A 4 15.23 -14.21 26.72
CA ASN A 4 13.85 -14.16 26.23
C ASN A 4 13.43 -15.61 25.93
N SER A 5 12.67 -16.20 26.85
CA SER A 5 12.12 -17.54 26.68
C SER A 5 10.95 -17.45 25.68
N PRO A 6 10.90 -18.31 24.64
CA PRO A 6 9.76 -18.32 23.74
C PRO A 6 8.51 -18.82 24.48
N SER A 7 7.43 -18.05 24.39
CA SER A 7 6.11 -18.38 24.94
C SER A 7 5.62 -19.73 24.38
N PRO A 8 5.14 -20.68 25.21
CA PRO A 8 4.75 -22.03 24.76
C PRO A 8 3.32 -22.12 24.21
N ASP A 9 2.55 -21.03 24.17
CA ASP A 9 1.13 -21.08 23.83
C ASP A 9 0.79 -20.39 22.50
N ALA A 10 1.38 -20.88 21.41
CA ALA A 10 0.73 -20.73 20.11
C ALA A 10 -0.32 -21.85 20.00
N PRO A 11 -1.63 -21.57 20.04
CA PRO A 11 -2.60 -22.59 19.68
C PRO A 11 -2.31 -22.95 18.24
N SER A 12 -1.83 -24.17 18.02
CA SER A 12 -1.69 -24.78 16.70
C SER A 12 -3.01 -24.57 15.97
N SER A 13 -3.02 -23.61 15.05
CA SER A 13 -4.10 -23.24 14.14
C SER A 13 -4.31 -24.33 13.08
N GLU A 14 -4.13 -25.59 13.46
CA GLU A 14 -4.50 -26.71 12.63
C GLU A 14 -5.95 -27.01 12.95
N LEU A 15 -6.81 -26.32 12.21
CA LEU A 15 -8.20 -26.72 12.05
C LEU A 15 -8.21 -28.24 11.80
N PRO A 16 -9.06 -29.04 12.47
CA PRO A 16 -9.23 -30.41 12.08
C PRO A 16 -9.58 -30.39 10.58
N PRO A 17 -8.76 -31.00 9.71
CA PRO A 17 -9.03 -31.00 8.28
C PRO A 17 -10.43 -31.55 8.10
N LEU A 18 -11.21 -30.96 7.20
CA LEU A 18 -12.45 -31.57 6.72
C LEU A 18 -12.08 -33.01 6.36
N ARG A 19 -12.54 -33.96 7.18
CA ARG A 19 -12.24 -35.39 7.04
C ARG A 19 -13.10 -35.91 5.88
N LEU A 20 -12.87 -35.37 4.70
CA LEU A 20 -13.51 -35.84 3.49
C LEU A 20 -13.00 -37.25 3.24
N SER A 21 -13.94 -38.17 3.05
CA SER A 21 -13.61 -39.50 2.57
C SER A 21 -12.85 -39.40 1.23
N THR A 22 -12.02 -40.40 0.92
CA THR A 22 -11.35 -40.48 -0.38
C THR A 22 -12.35 -40.42 -1.53
N ASP A 23 -13.53 -41.01 -1.33
CA ASP A 23 -14.63 -40.98 -2.29
C ASP A 23 -15.20 -39.56 -2.47
N GLU A 24 -15.34 -38.80 -1.39
CA GLU A 24 -15.85 -37.42 -1.43
C GLU A 24 -14.88 -36.49 -2.15
N GLN A 25 -13.57 -36.65 -1.92
CA GLN A 25 -12.54 -35.92 -2.66
C GLN A 25 -12.56 -36.28 -4.15
N GLN A 26 -12.78 -37.55 -4.47
CA GLN A 26 -12.90 -38.00 -5.85
C GLN A 26 -14.16 -37.40 -6.52
N VAL A 27 -15.29 -37.34 -5.82
CA VAL A 27 -16.52 -36.71 -6.32
C VAL A 27 -16.30 -35.22 -6.62
N LEU A 28 -15.61 -34.49 -5.75
CA LEU A 28 -15.29 -33.07 -6.00
C LEU A 28 -14.37 -32.90 -7.21
N THR A 29 -13.35 -33.76 -7.33
CA THR A 29 -12.45 -33.75 -8.49
C THR A 29 -13.20 -34.04 -9.79
N LEU A 30 -14.15 -34.98 -9.76
CA LEU A 30 -15.01 -35.30 -10.91
C LEU A 30 -15.96 -34.16 -11.24
N TYR A 31 -16.48 -33.44 -10.25
CA TYR A 31 -17.30 -32.25 -10.46
C TYR A 31 -16.52 -31.16 -11.20
N ASP A 32 -15.28 -30.87 -10.77
CA ASP A 32 -14.41 -29.90 -11.42
C ASP A 32 -14.08 -30.30 -12.87
N GLN A 33 -13.76 -31.58 -13.08
CA GLN A 33 -13.50 -32.12 -14.41
C GLN A 33 -14.74 -32.06 -15.32
N LEU A 34 -15.92 -32.39 -14.79
CA LEU A 34 -17.17 -32.28 -15.53
C LEU A 34 -17.42 -30.83 -15.94
N ARG A 35 -17.16 -29.88 -15.05
CA ARG A 35 -17.35 -28.47 -15.32
C ARG A 35 -16.44 -27.93 -16.41
N ASP A 36 -15.19 -28.35 -16.41
CA ASP A 36 -14.22 -28.04 -17.45
C ASP A 36 -14.62 -28.67 -18.81
N LEU A 37 -15.10 -29.91 -18.80
CA LEU A 37 -15.59 -30.58 -20.02
C LEU A 37 -16.83 -29.90 -20.59
N GLU A 38 -17.79 -29.49 -19.76
CA GLU A 38 -18.96 -28.71 -20.20
C GLU A 38 -18.55 -27.42 -20.91
N LEU A 39 -17.55 -26.71 -20.38
CA LEU A 39 -17.00 -25.50 -21.00
C LEU A 39 -16.35 -25.80 -22.35
N LYS A 40 -15.51 -26.85 -22.41
CA LYS A 40 -14.83 -27.27 -23.65
C LYS A 40 -15.83 -27.67 -24.73
N VAL A 41 -16.88 -28.42 -24.36
CA VAL A 41 -17.95 -28.81 -25.29
C VAL A 41 -18.72 -27.58 -25.78
N ALA A 42 -19.02 -26.63 -24.91
CA ALA A 42 -19.66 -25.38 -25.31
C ALA A 42 -18.81 -24.57 -26.29
N LEU A 43 -17.49 -24.49 -26.05
CA LEU A 43 -16.55 -23.81 -26.93
C LEU A 43 -16.42 -24.49 -28.29
N LEU A 44 -16.31 -25.83 -28.32
CA LEU A 44 -16.29 -26.59 -29.57
C LEU A 44 -17.59 -26.43 -30.36
N LYS A 45 -18.75 -26.46 -29.69
CA LYS A 45 -20.04 -26.20 -30.34
C LYS A 45 -20.10 -24.81 -30.95
N ALA A 46 -19.64 -23.79 -30.23
CA ALA A 46 -19.57 -22.42 -30.74
C ALA A 46 -18.62 -22.31 -31.95
N GLN A 47 -17.49 -23.00 -31.91
CA GLN A 47 -16.54 -23.04 -33.03
C GLN A 47 -17.14 -23.75 -34.26
N THR A 48 -17.85 -24.86 -34.08
CA THR A 48 -18.50 -25.58 -35.20
C THR A 48 -19.70 -24.82 -35.78
N ALA A 49 -20.38 -24.01 -34.97
CA ALA A 49 -21.48 -23.16 -35.41
C ALA A 49 -20.98 -21.87 -36.11
N TYR A 50 -19.69 -21.55 -35.99
CA TYR A 50 -19.09 -20.40 -36.63
C TYR A 50 -18.81 -20.69 -38.11
N ILE A 51 -19.60 -20.09 -38.99
CA ILE A 51 -19.40 -20.14 -40.45
C ILE A 51 -18.79 -18.80 -40.88
N PRO A 52 -17.52 -18.78 -41.35
CA PRO A 52 -16.77 -17.54 -41.55
C PRO A 52 -17.18 -16.68 -42.76
N ASP A 53 -18.27 -17.00 -43.49
CA ASP A 53 -18.49 -16.40 -44.83
C ASP A 53 -19.94 -16.14 -45.27
N THR A 54 -20.91 -16.05 -44.34
CA THR A 54 -22.31 -15.73 -44.70
C THR A 54 -22.60 -14.22 -44.57
N ALA A 55 -22.33 -13.49 -45.66
CA ALA A 55 -22.77 -12.12 -46.01
C ALA A 55 -22.28 -10.95 -45.14
N PRO A 56 -22.15 -9.71 -45.71
CA PRO A 56 -21.90 -8.52 -44.92
C PRO A 56 -23.09 -8.30 -43.98
N ALA A 57 -22.90 -8.64 -42.71
CA ALA A 57 -23.87 -8.40 -41.66
C ALA A 57 -24.21 -6.90 -41.66
N ALA A 58 -25.47 -6.56 -41.96
CA ALA A 58 -25.98 -5.22 -41.70
C ALA A 58 -25.67 -4.87 -40.23
N GLU A 59 -25.22 -3.65 -39.94
CA GLU A 59 -24.80 -3.23 -38.58
C GLU A 59 -25.86 -3.58 -37.51
N THR A 60 -27.14 -3.54 -37.87
CA THR A 60 -28.27 -3.96 -37.03
C THR A 60 -28.21 -5.43 -36.60
N SER A 61 -27.80 -6.34 -37.49
CA SER A 61 -27.67 -7.77 -37.18
C SER A 61 -26.45 -8.08 -36.30
N LEU A 62 -25.41 -7.24 -36.35
CA LEU A 62 -24.25 -7.36 -35.46
C LEU A 62 -24.59 -6.89 -34.04
N GLU A 63 -25.30 -5.76 -33.91
CA GLU A 63 -25.77 -5.27 -32.61
C GLU A 63 -26.77 -6.24 -31.95
N GLU A 64 -27.68 -6.82 -32.73
CA GLU A 64 -28.59 -7.87 -32.28
C GLU A 64 -27.82 -9.14 -31.85
N ALA A 65 -26.82 -9.57 -32.61
CA ALA A 65 -25.98 -10.70 -32.22
C ALA A 65 -25.14 -10.43 -30.97
N GLN A 66 -24.59 -9.22 -30.82
CA GLN A 66 -23.80 -8.80 -29.66
C GLN A 66 -24.68 -8.71 -28.40
N SER A 67 -25.88 -8.13 -28.52
CA SER A 67 -26.84 -8.07 -27.42
C SER A 67 -27.32 -9.46 -27.02
N ALA A 68 -27.62 -10.35 -27.98
CA ALA A 68 -27.96 -11.75 -27.70
C ALA A 68 -26.81 -12.51 -27.01
N ALA A 69 -25.57 -12.34 -27.46
CA ALA A 69 -24.40 -12.98 -26.86
C ALA A 69 -24.13 -12.47 -25.44
N SER A 70 -24.25 -11.15 -25.21
CA SER A 70 -24.09 -10.57 -23.88
C SER A 70 -25.20 -11.01 -22.92
N ALA A 71 -26.46 -11.10 -23.40
CA ALA A 71 -27.58 -11.63 -22.63
C ALA A 71 -27.39 -13.12 -22.27
N ALA A 72 -26.90 -13.93 -23.22
CA ALA A 72 -26.58 -15.34 -22.97
C ALA A 72 -25.44 -15.49 -21.94
N LYS A 73 -24.38 -14.68 -22.04
CA LYS A 73 -23.29 -14.65 -21.06
C LYS A 73 -23.78 -14.25 -19.68
N ALA A 74 -24.60 -13.19 -19.58
CA ALA A 74 -25.17 -12.75 -18.32
C ALA A 74 -26.04 -13.84 -17.69
N THR A 75 -26.88 -14.51 -18.49
CA THR A 75 -27.75 -15.62 -18.03
C THR A 75 -26.92 -16.81 -17.52
N TYR A 76 -25.85 -17.17 -18.23
CA TYR A 76 -24.95 -18.25 -17.82
C TYR A 76 -24.26 -17.94 -16.49
N LEU A 77 -23.69 -16.72 -16.37
CA LEU A 77 -23.04 -16.28 -15.14
C LEU A 77 -24.03 -16.25 -13.98
N LEU A 78 -25.23 -15.67 -14.18
CA LEU A 78 -26.26 -15.61 -13.15
C LEU A 78 -26.68 -17.02 -12.68
N ARG A 79 -26.91 -17.95 -13.61
CA ARG A 79 -27.24 -19.33 -13.26
C ARG A 79 -26.14 -19.96 -12.40
N ASN A 80 -24.89 -19.80 -12.79
CA ASN A 80 -23.76 -20.34 -12.05
C ASN A 80 -23.65 -19.73 -10.65
N THR A 81 -23.78 -18.40 -10.54
CA THR A 81 -23.75 -17.70 -9.26
C THR A 81 -24.90 -18.13 -8.36
N ILE A 82 -26.11 -18.33 -8.91
CA ILE A 82 -27.25 -18.85 -8.13
C ILE A 82 -26.98 -20.26 -7.65
N THR A 83 -26.49 -21.15 -8.53
CA THR A 83 -26.15 -22.53 -8.14
C THR A 83 -25.08 -22.55 -7.05
N ASP A 84 -24.03 -21.77 -7.19
CA ASP A 84 -22.96 -21.66 -6.19
C ASP A 84 -23.46 -21.08 -4.86
N ALA A 85 -24.27 -20.02 -4.91
CA ALA A 85 -24.89 -19.44 -3.73
C ALA A 85 -25.81 -20.43 -3.01
N VAL A 86 -26.59 -21.24 -3.73
CA VAL A 86 -27.45 -22.27 -3.13
C VAL A 86 -26.60 -23.40 -2.52
N LEU A 87 -25.58 -23.88 -3.24
CA LEU A 87 -24.70 -24.96 -2.78
C LEU A 87 -23.86 -24.57 -1.57
N THR A 88 -23.49 -23.30 -1.44
CA THR A 88 -22.71 -22.80 -0.30
C THR A 88 -23.59 -22.34 0.86
N ALA A 89 -24.65 -21.56 0.60
CA ALA A 89 -25.46 -20.96 1.65
C ALA A 89 -26.39 -21.95 2.34
N ASN A 90 -26.99 -22.92 1.62
CA ASN A 90 -27.92 -23.86 2.25
C ASN A 90 -27.21 -24.71 3.33
N PRO A 91 -26.07 -25.38 3.07
CA PRO A 91 -25.35 -26.12 4.11
C PRO A 91 -24.94 -25.26 5.31
N ILE A 92 -24.52 -24.01 5.08
CA ILE A 92 -24.16 -23.07 6.18
C ILE A 92 -25.39 -22.75 7.03
N LEU A 93 -26.54 -22.45 6.41
CA LEU A 93 -27.78 -22.18 7.13
C LEU A 93 -28.23 -23.41 7.93
N GLN A 94 -28.15 -24.61 7.34
CA GLN A 94 -28.47 -25.84 8.06
C GLN A 94 -27.52 -26.09 9.23
N ALA A 95 -26.21 -25.88 9.04
CA ALA A 95 -25.17 -26.04 10.06
C ALA A 95 -25.40 -25.11 11.27
N VAL A 96 -25.73 -23.84 11.01
CA VAL A 96 -25.93 -22.83 12.06
C VAL A 96 -27.26 -23.03 12.78
N HIS A 97 -28.33 -23.35 12.06
CA HIS A 97 -29.67 -23.43 12.64
C HIS A 97 -30.07 -24.82 13.13
N SER A 98 -29.23 -25.84 12.93
CA SER A 98 -29.52 -27.24 13.32
C SER A 98 -30.94 -27.65 12.93
N SER A 99 -31.35 -27.31 11.70
CA SER A 99 -32.73 -27.54 11.29
C SER A 99 -33.06 -29.02 11.37
N THR A 100 -34.35 -29.34 11.53
CA THR A 100 -34.82 -30.73 11.59
C THR A 100 -34.53 -31.54 10.31
N ARG A 101 -34.10 -30.87 9.23
CA ARG A 101 -33.69 -31.47 7.96
C ARG A 101 -32.18 -31.45 7.72
N ALA A 102 -31.39 -30.94 8.67
CA ALA A 102 -29.95 -30.90 8.56
C ALA A 102 -29.39 -32.32 8.50
N THR A 103 -28.57 -32.59 7.49
CA THR A 103 -27.81 -33.83 7.42
C THR A 103 -26.69 -33.82 8.48
N PRO A 104 -26.22 -35.00 8.93
CA PRO A 104 -25.10 -35.07 9.88
C PRO A 104 -23.85 -34.32 9.38
N ILE A 105 -23.56 -34.42 8.07
CA ILE A 105 -22.44 -33.73 7.42
C ILE A 105 -22.60 -32.20 7.51
N GLU A 106 -23.80 -31.67 7.32
CA GLU A 106 -24.05 -30.23 7.47
C GLU A 106 -23.87 -29.78 8.93
N SER A 107 -24.24 -30.61 9.91
CA SER A 107 -24.03 -30.30 11.33
C SER A 107 -22.55 -30.25 11.70
N ASP A 108 -21.73 -31.11 11.08
CA ASP A 108 -20.28 -31.16 11.27
C ASP A 108 -19.53 -29.96 10.67
N LEU A 109 -20.18 -29.15 9.81
CA LEU A 109 -19.59 -27.92 9.27
C LEU A 109 -19.52 -26.78 10.29
N LEU A 110 -20.30 -26.83 11.37
CA LEU A 110 -20.43 -25.74 12.33
C LEU A 110 -19.10 -25.25 12.94
N PRO A 111 -18.14 -26.11 13.36
CA PRO A 111 -16.84 -25.67 13.85
C PRO A 111 -16.03 -24.89 12.80
N SER A 112 -16.04 -25.37 11.55
CA SER A 112 -15.35 -24.73 10.44
C SER A 112 -15.97 -23.38 10.07
N VAL A 113 -17.31 -23.28 10.10
CA VAL A 113 -18.03 -22.00 9.90
C VAL A 113 -17.66 -21.00 10.99
N ARG A 114 -17.67 -21.42 12.26
CA ARG A 114 -17.27 -20.55 13.38
C ARG A 114 -15.82 -20.06 13.27
N ALA A 115 -14.91 -20.95 12.88
CA ALA A 115 -13.51 -20.59 12.66
C ALA A 115 -13.35 -19.58 11.52
N ARG A 116 -14.04 -19.79 10.40
CA ARG A 116 -14.08 -18.85 9.27
C ARG A 116 -14.61 -17.49 9.71
N ASP A 117 -15.70 -17.45 10.47
CA ASP A 117 -16.32 -16.20 10.90
C ASP A 117 -15.42 -15.45 11.89
N ALA A 118 -14.74 -16.16 12.80
CA ALA A 118 -13.73 -15.57 13.68
C ALA A 118 -12.54 -14.98 12.89
N ALA A 119 -12.03 -15.73 11.90
CA ALA A 119 -10.97 -15.26 11.01
C ALA A 119 -11.42 -14.02 10.20
N SER A 120 -12.64 -14.03 9.69
CA SER A 120 -13.23 -12.93 8.94
C SER A 120 -13.39 -11.68 9.81
N ALA A 121 -13.81 -11.84 11.07
CA ALA A 121 -13.87 -10.76 12.04
C ALA A 121 -12.48 -10.20 12.41
N THR A 122 -11.45 -11.04 12.50
CA THR A 122 -10.06 -10.55 12.68
C THR A 122 -9.57 -9.81 11.44
N LEU A 123 -9.84 -10.33 10.24
CA LEU A 123 -9.44 -9.69 8.98
C LEU A 123 -10.11 -8.32 8.82
N ALA A 124 -11.42 -8.23 9.10
CA ALA A 124 -12.15 -6.97 9.04
C ALA A 124 -11.56 -5.93 10.00
N ARG A 125 -11.26 -6.32 11.25
CA ARG A 125 -10.61 -5.44 12.23
C ARG A 125 -9.23 -4.97 11.76
N ASN A 126 -8.42 -5.88 11.22
CA ASN A 126 -7.09 -5.55 10.71
C ASN A 126 -7.18 -4.63 9.49
N ALA A 127 -8.15 -4.84 8.60
CA ALA A 127 -8.38 -3.99 7.44
C ALA A 127 -8.81 -2.58 7.84
N THR A 128 -9.70 -2.44 8.83
CA THR A 128 -10.08 -1.14 9.39
C THR A 128 -8.88 -0.45 10.05
N SER A 129 -8.14 -1.16 10.89
CA SER A 129 -6.94 -0.59 11.53
C SER A 129 -5.89 -0.16 10.50
N LEU A 130 -5.66 -0.95 9.45
CA LEU A 130 -4.78 -0.57 8.35
C LEU A 130 -5.28 0.70 7.66
N ARG A 131 -6.58 0.80 7.39
CA ARG A 131 -7.18 2.00 6.79
C ARG A 131 -6.94 3.22 7.66
N ASP A 132 -7.19 3.12 8.97
CA ASP A 132 -6.99 4.22 9.92
C ASP A 132 -5.52 4.67 9.95
N THR A 133 -4.57 3.72 9.92
CA THR A 133 -3.13 4.07 9.88
C THR A 133 -2.73 4.76 8.58
N LEU A 134 -3.30 4.34 7.44
CA LEU A 134 -3.04 4.98 6.15
C LEU A 134 -3.62 6.40 6.10
N ASP A 135 -4.81 6.60 6.66
CA ASP A 135 -5.46 7.91 6.72
C ASP A 135 -4.67 8.84 7.66
N ALA A 136 -4.19 8.36 8.81
CA ALA A 136 -3.30 9.13 9.70
C ALA A 136 -1.96 9.47 9.02
N LEU A 137 -1.39 8.54 8.27
CA LEU A 137 -0.17 8.77 7.49
C LEU A 137 -0.40 9.81 6.37
N ALA A 138 -1.55 9.79 5.72
CA ALA A 138 -1.90 10.79 4.72
C ALA A 138 -2.06 12.19 5.33
N ALA A 139 -2.71 12.30 6.50
CA ALA A 139 -2.86 13.55 7.22
C ALA A 139 -1.50 14.14 7.64
N THR A 140 -0.64 13.32 8.27
CA THR A 140 0.70 13.76 8.68
C THR A 140 1.59 14.15 7.50
N ARG A 141 1.48 13.47 6.35
CA ARG A 141 2.16 13.89 5.11
C ARG A 141 1.65 15.22 4.59
N ALA A 142 0.34 15.46 4.63
CA ALA A 142 -0.24 16.75 4.22
C ALA A 142 0.26 17.89 5.13
N GLU A 143 0.32 17.66 6.45
CA GLU A 143 0.87 18.61 7.41
C GLU A 143 2.36 18.88 7.18
N ALA A 144 3.16 17.85 6.93
CA ALA A 144 4.58 17.98 6.63
C ALA A 144 4.83 18.80 5.35
N LEU A 145 4.05 18.57 4.30
CA LEU A 145 4.11 19.36 3.07
C LEU A 145 3.71 20.82 3.32
N ALA A 146 2.65 21.07 4.11
CA ALA A 146 2.23 22.41 4.46
C ALA A 146 3.29 23.15 5.29
N ALA A 147 3.90 22.48 6.27
CA ALA A 147 5.00 23.02 7.06
C ALA A 147 6.25 23.30 6.20
N GLY A 148 6.58 22.41 5.27
CA GLY A 148 7.67 22.61 4.31
C GLY A 148 7.48 23.86 3.45
N ARG A 149 6.27 24.10 2.94
CA ARG A 149 5.94 25.33 2.19
C ARG A 149 6.12 26.59 3.04
N ARG A 150 5.59 26.60 4.27
CA ARG A 150 5.74 27.75 5.19
C ARG A 150 7.21 28.01 5.54
N ASN A 151 7.99 26.94 5.77
CA ASN A 151 9.41 27.09 6.05
C ASN A 151 10.17 27.69 4.85
N ALA A 152 9.82 27.30 3.62
CA ALA A 152 10.40 27.88 2.42
C ALA A 152 10.03 29.38 2.27
N GLU A 153 8.77 29.74 2.50
CA GLU A 153 8.30 31.15 2.48
C GLU A 153 9.02 32.01 3.53
N LEU A 154 9.12 31.50 4.77
CA LEU A 154 9.84 32.20 5.85
C LEU A 154 11.35 32.32 5.56
N ALA A 155 11.97 31.29 4.98
CA ALA A 155 13.37 31.35 4.59
C ALA A 155 13.62 32.42 3.50
N GLN A 156 12.71 32.55 2.53
CA GLN A 156 12.76 33.61 1.53
C GLN A 156 12.62 34.99 2.17
N GLU A 157 11.71 35.16 3.13
CA GLU A 157 11.52 36.44 3.83
C GLU A 157 12.75 36.80 4.68
N VAL A 158 13.35 35.83 5.37
CA VAL A 158 14.60 36.05 6.13
C VAL A 158 15.74 36.46 5.21
N LEU A 159 15.88 35.83 4.04
CA LEU A 159 16.89 36.22 3.04
C LEU A 159 16.65 37.66 2.55
N ARG A 160 15.40 38.01 2.23
CA ARG A 160 15.01 39.37 1.83
C ARG A 160 15.36 40.40 2.91
N LEU A 161 15.01 40.13 4.16
CA LEU A 161 15.31 41.01 5.30
C LEU A 161 16.82 41.11 5.57
N ALA A 162 17.57 40.02 5.40
CA ALA A 162 19.02 40.02 5.52
C ALA A 162 19.68 40.87 4.43
N GLU A 163 19.20 40.80 3.19
CA GLU A 163 19.64 41.67 2.09
C GLU A 163 19.31 43.14 2.37
N GLU A 164 18.11 43.46 2.87
CA GLU A 164 17.74 44.83 3.26
C GLU A 164 18.62 45.36 4.39
N ALA A 165 18.91 44.55 5.40
CA ALA A 165 19.81 44.90 6.49
C ALA A 165 21.25 45.13 5.99
N ALA A 166 21.74 44.29 5.08
CA ALA A 166 23.05 44.45 4.46
C ALA A 166 23.13 45.74 3.62
N ARG A 167 22.08 46.06 2.85
CA ARG A 167 21.99 47.32 2.08
C ARG A 167 21.95 48.55 2.98
N ARG A 168 21.22 48.51 4.11
CA ARG A 168 21.21 49.59 5.12
C ARG A 168 22.59 49.77 5.77
N ARG A 169 23.31 48.68 6.05
CA ARG A 169 24.68 48.74 6.60
C ARG A 169 25.69 49.25 5.55
N GLY A 170 25.51 48.91 4.28
CA GLY A 170 26.34 49.39 3.15
C GLY A 170 26.05 50.83 2.70
N GLY A 171 24.84 51.34 2.91
CA GLY A 171 24.43 52.71 2.56
C GLY A 171 24.87 53.80 3.55
N GLY A 172 25.41 53.41 4.71
CA GLY A 172 25.97 54.33 5.72
C GLY A 172 27.49 54.51 5.64
N SER A 173 28.18 53.88 4.69
CA SER A 173 29.64 53.97 4.58
C SER A 173 30.07 54.91 3.45
N GLY A 174 30.40 56.14 3.84
CA GLY A 174 31.32 57.00 3.11
C GLY A 174 31.81 58.12 4.01
N PRO A 175 33.05 58.62 3.89
CA PRO A 175 34.32 57.99 3.49
C PRO A 175 35.22 57.71 4.72
N LYS A 176 36.26 56.87 4.52
CA LYS A 176 37.35 56.52 5.45
C LYS A 176 37.67 57.57 6.53
N GLY A 177 37.59 57.15 7.80
CA GLY A 177 38.12 57.90 8.94
C GLY A 177 38.45 57.02 10.15
N SER A 178 39.75 56.79 10.37
CA SER A 178 40.41 56.26 11.59
C SER A 178 40.33 54.75 11.85
N GLY A 179 41.51 54.14 12.05
CA GLY A 179 41.74 52.70 12.23
C GLY A 179 41.29 52.10 13.56
N GLY A 180 40.08 52.42 14.02
CA GLY A 180 39.42 51.79 15.16
C GLY A 180 38.27 50.84 14.76
N GLU A 181 37.54 51.16 13.70
CA GLU A 181 36.36 50.38 13.25
C GLU A 181 36.72 49.01 12.64
N ASP A 182 37.93 48.88 12.10
CA ASP A 182 38.43 47.63 11.53
C ASP A 182 38.62 46.52 12.58
N ASP A 183 38.89 46.85 13.85
CA ASP A 183 39.15 45.83 14.87
C ASP A 183 37.85 45.26 15.48
N GLU A 184 36.83 46.10 15.66
CA GLU A 184 35.50 45.66 16.13
C GLU A 184 34.74 44.89 15.05
N THR A 185 34.78 45.35 13.79
CA THR A 185 34.23 44.60 12.65
C THR A 185 34.99 43.29 12.39
N ARG A 186 36.31 43.24 12.61
CA ARG A 186 37.07 41.97 12.59
C ARG A 186 36.66 41.02 13.70
N ARG A 187 36.37 41.52 14.91
CA ARG A 187 35.86 40.67 16.01
C ARG A 187 34.45 40.15 15.72
N GLU A 188 33.55 40.99 15.22
CA GLU A 188 32.20 40.59 14.83
C GLU A 188 32.22 39.52 13.72
N THR A 189 33.05 39.73 12.68
CA THR A 189 33.21 38.74 11.60
C THR A 189 33.86 37.43 12.05
N GLN A 190 34.77 37.46 13.03
CA GLN A 190 35.35 36.24 13.62
C GLN A 190 34.32 35.46 14.43
N LEU A 191 33.48 36.13 15.22
CA LEU A 191 32.40 35.49 15.98
C LEU A 191 31.36 34.87 15.04
N LEU A 192 30.98 35.58 13.98
CA LEU A 192 30.07 35.04 12.96
C LEU A 192 30.66 33.83 12.24
N ARG A 193 31.96 33.84 11.90
CA ARG A 193 32.64 32.68 11.32
C ARG A 193 32.71 31.49 12.30
N ALA A 194 32.93 31.75 13.58
CA ALA A 194 32.90 30.71 14.60
C ALA A 194 31.50 30.08 14.73
N GLY A 195 30.45 30.90 14.72
CA GLY A 195 29.06 30.45 14.69
C GLY A 195 28.72 29.63 13.44
N LEU A 196 29.21 30.06 12.27
CA LEU A 196 29.01 29.32 11.01
C LEU A 196 29.72 27.96 11.02
N LYS A 197 30.93 27.88 11.58
CA LYS A 197 31.67 26.62 11.77
C LYS A 197 30.93 25.67 12.71
N ALA A 198 30.40 26.18 13.83
CA ALA A 198 29.62 25.39 14.77
C ALA A 198 28.32 24.86 14.13
N SER A 199 27.63 25.69 13.34
CA SER A 199 26.43 25.30 12.59
C SER A 199 26.73 24.23 11.53
N ARG A 200 27.82 24.40 10.77
CA ARG A 200 28.31 23.39 9.81
C ARG A 200 28.65 22.07 10.47
N GLN A 201 29.31 22.11 11.64
CA GLN A 201 29.63 20.90 12.40
C GLN A 201 28.37 20.17 12.85
N LYS A 202 27.37 20.91 13.36
CA LYS A 202 26.08 20.34 13.75
C LYS A 202 25.33 19.73 12.57
N TRP A 203 25.38 20.38 11.41
CA TRP A 203 24.78 19.86 10.17
C TRP A 203 25.48 18.57 9.71
N LYS A 204 26.82 18.52 9.72
CA LYS A 204 27.60 17.31 9.39
C LYS A 204 27.23 16.13 10.29
N VAL A 205 27.10 16.35 11.60
CA VAL A 205 26.69 15.30 12.56
C VAL A 205 25.26 14.81 12.31
N MET A 206 24.34 15.73 12.02
CA MET A 206 22.93 15.40 11.77
C MET A 206 22.75 14.65 10.45
N LYS A 207 23.44 15.09 9.38
CA LYS A 207 23.47 14.43 8.07
C LYS A 207 24.10 13.04 8.15
N GLY A 208 25.21 12.89 8.87
CA GLY A 208 25.86 11.61 9.12
C GLY A 208 24.96 10.62 9.87
N THR A 209 24.31 11.10 10.94
CA THR A 209 23.36 10.27 11.71
C THR A 209 22.15 9.85 10.87
N ALA A 210 21.54 10.78 10.12
CA ALA A 210 20.40 10.47 9.25
C ALA A 210 20.76 9.45 8.16
N SER A 211 21.93 9.60 7.53
CA SER A 211 22.42 8.66 6.51
C SER A 211 22.66 7.27 7.09
N ALA A 212 23.29 7.19 8.26
CA ALA A 212 23.53 5.92 8.95
C ALA A 212 22.23 5.20 9.33
N ILE A 213 21.19 5.94 9.76
CA ILE A 213 19.88 5.38 10.07
C ILE A 213 19.20 4.83 8.82
N VAL A 214 19.19 5.58 7.72
CA VAL A 214 18.53 5.17 6.47
C VAL A 214 19.21 3.95 5.88
N VAL A 215 20.54 3.94 5.78
CA VAL A 215 21.31 2.78 5.28
C VAL A 215 21.17 1.58 6.23
N GLY A 216 21.22 1.79 7.55
CA GLY A 216 21.10 0.73 8.55
C GLY A 216 19.69 0.13 8.68
N SER A 217 18.66 0.85 8.22
CA SER A 217 17.26 0.38 8.27
C SER A 217 16.92 -0.68 7.21
N GLY A 218 17.76 -0.85 6.19
CA GLY A 218 17.52 -1.80 5.09
C GLY A 218 16.42 -1.38 4.11
N VAL A 219 15.92 -0.14 4.20
CA VAL A 219 15.00 0.45 3.21
C VAL A 219 15.73 0.64 1.88
N ASP A 220 15.06 0.38 0.75
CA ASP A 220 15.61 0.63 -0.60
C ASP A 220 15.71 2.14 -0.88
N TRP A 221 16.74 2.75 -0.32
CA TRP A 221 17.07 4.16 -0.51
C TRP A 221 17.72 4.44 -1.87
N VAL A 222 18.12 3.40 -2.61
CA VAL A 222 18.71 3.55 -3.94
C VAL A 222 17.61 3.87 -4.94
N GLY A 223 16.43 3.25 -4.82
CA GLY A 223 15.27 3.49 -5.69
C GLY A 223 14.56 4.83 -5.48
N ASP A 224 14.66 5.42 -4.29
CA ASP A 224 13.98 6.67 -3.92
C ASP A 224 14.91 7.87 -4.04
N GLU A 225 14.58 8.83 -4.91
CA GLU A 225 15.38 10.04 -5.18
C GLU A 225 15.57 10.93 -3.93
N GLY A 226 14.58 11.00 -3.04
CA GLY A 226 14.65 11.77 -1.81
C GLY A 226 15.54 11.12 -0.76
N LEU A 227 15.46 9.79 -0.62
CA LEU A 227 16.36 9.05 0.27
C LEU A 227 17.78 9.01 -0.29
N ARG A 228 17.93 8.90 -1.60
CA ARG A 228 19.22 8.98 -2.30
C ARG A 228 19.90 10.32 -2.07
N TRP A 229 19.18 11.44 -2.15
CA TRP A 229 19.70 12.76 -1.81
C TRP A 229 20.02 12.93 -0.32
N MET A 230 19.28 12.25 0.55
CA MET A 230 19.54 12.28 1.98
C MET A 230 20.79 11.48 2.38
N VAL A 231 21.08 10.37 1.69
CA VAL A 231 22.24 9.50 1.96
C VAL A 231 23.49 9.94 1.21
N LEU A 232 23.36 10.33 -0.07
CA LEU A 232 24.49 10.85 -0.84
C LEU A 232 24.77 12.29 -0.43
N ASP A 233 26.04 12.60 -0.24
CA ASP A 233 26.48 14.00 -0.25
C ASP A 233 26.55 14.45 -1.72
N PRO A 234 26.06 15.66 -2.07
CA PRO A 234 26.45 16.27 -3.33
C PRO A 234 27.98 16.34 -3.34
N GLU A 235 28.60 15.73 -4.34
CA GLU A 235 30.05 15.57 -4.41
C GLU A 235 30.79 16.90 -4.19
N GLY A 236 31.79 16.85 -3.29
CA GLY A 236 32.99 17.68 -3.31
C GLY A 236 32.92 19.05 -2.64
N GLU A 237 33.09 19.12 -1.31
CA GLU A 237 33.97 20.16 -0.75
C GLU A 237 35.38 19.86 -1.30
N GLU A 238 35.73 20.40 -2.49
CA GLU A 238 37.13 20.66 -2.82
C GLU A 238 37.72 21.53 -1.70
N MET A 239 38.97 21.20 -1.35
CA MET A 239 39.80 21.86 -0.33
C MET A 239 39.77 23.40 -0.40
#